data_AF-A0A672I7X2-F1
#
_entry.id   AF-A0A672I7X2-F1
#
_cell.length_a   1.000
_cell.length_b   1.000
_cell.length_c   1.000
_cell.angle_alpha   90.00
_cell.angle_beta   90.00
_cell.angle_gamma   90.00
#
_symmetry.space_group_name_H-M   'P 1'
#
loop_
_entity.id
_entity.type
_entity.pdbx_description
1 polymer ?
#
loop_
_entity_poly.entity_id
_entity_poly.type
_entity_poly.pdbx_seq_one_letter_code
_entity_poly.pdbx_strand_id
1 'polypeptide(L)'
;GSFMMVNASQHFGGQRAQLLLLPLSENDTHCIQFSYFLYSRDGHSPGDLQVYIRVNAGSKGSAVWNVSGSQGRQWHQVELAVSTFWPSEYQVIFEATVSEERQGYIALDDIVLLNYPCYKVPHFSRLGEVEVNAGQNASFQCVATGKVSEAEPFLLEVSDYSGCRDGVACGLVSFVFDRVLTVSPPRPPPVPPTPIAPPQLLRAGPTYLIIQLNTNSIVGDGPVIRREIQYRASQSMWTETHGVSSLTYKVWHLEPDTEYRISVLLTRPGDGGTGAPGPPLVSRTKCAGESRLSPLTQIAESLVISL
;
A
#
# COMPACT_ATOMS: atom_id res chain seq x y z
N GLY A 1 6.38 45.37 19.63
CA GLY A 1 6.99 44.05 19.44
C GLY A 1 7.81 44.07 18.18
N SER A 2 8.50 42.97 17.89
CA SER A 2 9.28 42.76 16.68
C SER A 2 8.63 41.63 15.92
N PHE A 3 8.11 41.86 14.72
CA PHE A 3 7.39 40.87 13.94
C PHE A 3 7.68 41.05 12.45
N MET A 4 7.39 40.02 11.67
CA MET A 4 7.43 40.06 10.21
C MET A 4 6.05 40.42 9.67
N MET A 5 5.98 41.17 8.58
CA MET A 5 4.73 41.77 8.12
C MET A 5 4.67 41.92 6.60
N VAL A 6 3.49 41.66 6.05
CA VAL A 6 3.08 42.06 4.70
C VAL A 6 1.98 43.13 4.81
N ASN A 7 2.22 44.27 4.17
CA ASN A 7 1.24 45.36 4.09
C ASN A 7 0.38 45.22 2.83
N ALA A 8 -0.79 44.57 2.97
CA ALA A 8 -1.67 44.30 1.84
C ALA A 8 -2.12 45.57 1.09
N SER A 9 -2.15 46.72 1.78
CA SER A 9 -2.52 48.02 1.19
C SER A 9 -1.51 48.57 0.17
N GLN A 10 -0.31 48.02 0.10
CA GLN A 10 0.73 48.47 -0.83
C GLN A 10 0.94 47.50 -2.01
N HIS A 11 0.15 46.44 -2.08
CA HIS A 11 0.34 45.35 -3.03
C HIS A 11 -0.94 45.07 -3.82
N PHE A 12 -0.80 44.43 -4.98
CA PHE A 12 -1.93 44.04 -5.81
C PHE A 12 -2.50 42.68 -5.38
N GLY A 13 -3.80 42.48 -5.64
CA GLY A 13 -4.45 41.20 -5.43
C GLY A 13 -3.72 40.05 -6.15
N GLY A 14 -3.62 38.91 -5.46
CA GLY A 14 -2.94 37.73 -5.96
C GLY A 14 -1.41 37.76 -5.85
N GLN A 15 -0.78 38.88 -5.48
CA GLN A 15 0.65 38.91 -5.17
C GLN A 15 0.95 38.06 -3.93
N ARG A 16 2.10 37.38 -3.95
CA ARG A 16 2.50 36.43 -2.90
C ARG A 16 3.88 36.76 -2.36
N ALA A 17 4.03 36.64 -1.04
CA ALA A 17 5.31 36.70 -0.36
C ALA A 17 5.55 35.38 0.39
N GLN A 18 6.79 34.89 0.35
CA GLN A 18 7.16 33.64 1.00
C GLN A 18 8.28 33.85 2.01
N LEU A 19 8.13 33.25 3.18
CA LEU A 19 9.18 33.10 4.18
C LEU A 19 9.52 31.62 4.30
N LEU A 20 10.77 31.27 3.99
CA LEU A 20 11.26 29.91 4.05
C LEU A 20 12.16 29.76 5.29
N LEU A 21 11.82 28.82 6.16
CA LEU A 21 12.69 28.46 7.27
C LEU A 21 13.89 27.64 6.77
N LEU A 22 14.91 27.51 7.61
CA LEU A 22 15.98 26.54 7.36
C LEU A 22 15.41 25.12 7.38
N PRO A 23 15.94 24.19 6.57
CA PRO A 23 15.59 22.78 6.66
C PRO A 23 15.83 22.26 8.08
N LEU A 24 14.86 21.52 8.60
CA LEU A 24 14.86 20.89 9.92
C LEU A 24 14.98 19.38 9.76
N SER A 25 15.74 18.74 10.64
CA SER A 25 16.01 17.30 10.62
C SER A 25 16.08 16.75 12.04
N GLU A 26 14.94 16.79 12.72
CA GLU A 26 14.82 16.37 14.12
C GLU A 26 14.80 14.84 14.26
N ASN A 27 15.34 14.33 15.38
CA ASN A 27 15.29 12.91 15.73
C ASN A 27 14.08 12.57 16.61
N ASP A 28 13.72 13.50 17.49
CA ASP A 28 12.68 13.32 18.51
C ASP A 28 11.39 14.05 18.11
N THR A 29 10.28 13.66 18.75
CA THR A 29 8.99 14.34 18.60
C THR A 29 9.10 15.81 19.02
N HIS A 30 8.69 16.70 18.12
CA HIS A 30 8.79 18.14 18.30
C HIS A 30 7.48 18.82 17.88
N CYS A 31 7.34 20.08 18.24
CA CYS A 31 6.21 20.92 17.92
C CYS A 31 6.70 22.24 17.34
N ILE A 32 6.16 22.64 16.20
CA ILE A 32 6.38 23.98 15.66
C ILE A 32 5.25 24.86 16.14
N GLN A 33 5.58 26.00 16.71
CA GLN A 33 4.60 26.97 17.19
C GLN A 33 4.89 28.32 16.56
N PHE A 34 3.84 29.04 16.18
CA PHE A 34 3.95 30.41 15.69
C PHE A 34 2.72 31.23 16.05
N SER A 35 2.88 32.55 16.05
CA SER A 35 1.81 33.52 16.24
C SER A 35 1.52 34.24 14.93
N TYR A 36 0.25 34.46 14.61
CA TYR A 36 -0.17 35.21 13.44
C TYR A 36 -1.17 36.32 13.79
N PHE A 37 -1.22 37.33 12.93
CA PHE A 37 -2.16 38.44 13.03
C PHE A 37 -2.65 38.85 11.63
N LEU A 38 -3.96 38.71 11.40
CA LEU A 38 -4.63 39.16 10.18
C LEU A 38 -5.70 40.18 10.55
N TYR A 39 -5.51 41.43 10.14
CA TYR A 39 -6.43 42.51 10.49
C TYR A 39 -6.61 43.52 9.37
N SER A 40 -7.87 43.87 9.14
CA SER A 40 -8.26 45.06 8.38
C SER A 40 -9.23 45.90 9.20
N ARG A 41 -9.13 47.22 9.09
CA ARG A 41 -9.97 48.17 9.84
C ARG A 41 -11.43 48.09 9.43
N ASP A 42 -11.69 47.91 8.14
CA ASP A 42 -13.01 48.00 7.53
C ASP A 42 -13.69 46.63 7.42
N GLY A 43 -13.09 45.58 8.02
CA GLY A 43 -13.60 44.21 7.96
C GLY A 43 -13.24 43.47 6.66
N HIS A 44 -12.72 44.18 5.66
CA HIS A 44 -12.17 43.62 4.43
C HIS A 44 -11.11 42.54 4.70
N SER A 45 -10.97 41.60 3.79
CA SER A 45 -9.92 40.59 3.86
C SER A 45 -8.55 41.23 3.59
N PRO A 46 -7.56 41.10 4.48
CA PRO A 46 -6.18 41.46 4.16
C PRO A 46 -5.52 40.47 3.19
N GLY A 47 -6.07 39.27 3.06
CA GLY A 47 -5.49 38.18 2.28
C GLY A 47 -5.56 36.85 3.02
N ASP A 48 -4.73 35.93 2.54
CA ASP A 48 -4.61 34.57 3.03
C ASP A 48 -3.20 34.33 3.55
N LEU A 49 -3.08 33.58 4.66
CA LEU A 49 -1.82 33.07 5.17
C LEU A 49 -1.87 31.55 5.15
N GLN A 50 -0.89 30.94 4.48
CA GLN A 50 -0.83 29.50 4.25
C GLN A 50 0.53 28.97 4.70
N VAL A 51 0.55 27.77 5.27
CA VAL A 51 1.78 27.07 5.64
C VAL A 51 1.90 25.82 4.78
N TYR A 52 3.12 25.59 4.29
CA TYR A 52 3.47 24.42 3.51
C TYR A 52 4.65 23.71 4.17
N ILE A 53 4.69 22.39 4.05
CA ILE A 53 5.82 21.57 4.46
C ILE A 53 6.39 20.90 3.22
N ARG A 54 7.61 21.27 2.87
CA ARG A 54 8.36 20.64 1.79
C ARG A 54 9.32 19.63 2.39
N VAL A 55 9.34 18.40 1.90
CA VAL A 55 10.16 17.33 2.46
C VAL A 55 11.23 16.90 1.47
N ASN A 56 12.47 16.72 1.94
CA ASN A 56 13.63 16.28 1.15
C ASN A 56 13.80 17.07 -0.16
N ALA A 57 13.63 18.39 -0.11
CA ALA A 57 13.64 19.29 -1.27
C ALA A 57 12.65 18.92 -2.40
N GLY A 58 11.59 18.17 -2.07
CA GLY A 58 10.54 17.77 -2.99
C GLY A 58 9.62 18.92 -3.41
N SER A 59 8.46 18.57 -3.98
CA SER A 59 7.44 19.55 -4.37
C SER A 59 6.86 20.26 -3.14
N LYS A 60 6.27 21.45 -3.34
CA LYS A 60 5.68 22.26 -2.26
C LYS A 60 4.42 21.60 -1.63
N GLY A 61 3.79 20.65 -2.32
CA GLY A 61 2.56 19.99 -1.86
C GLY A 61 1.36 20.95 -1.73
N SER A 62 0.31 20.48 -1.06
CA SER A 62 -0.80 21.34 -0.63
C SER A 62 -0.47 22.11 0.67
N ALA A 63 -1.30 23.11 0.98
CA ALA A 63 -1.16 23.87 2.20
C ALA A 63 -1.62 23.02 3.39
N VAL A 64 -0.73 22.87 4.36
CA VAL A 64 -0.94 22.03 5.54
C VAL A 64 -1.75 22.75 6.62
N TRP A 65 -1.80 24.07 6.53
CA TRP A 65 -2.63 24.96 7.34
C TRP A 65 -2.90 26.24 6.55
N ASN A 66 -4.11 26.80 6.68
CA ASN A 66 -4.46 28.06 6.06
C ASN A 66 -5.44 28.87 6.92
N VAL A 67 -5.37 30.20 6.76
CA VAL A 67 -6.37 31.12 7.29
C VAL A 67 -6.60 32.24 6.27
N SER A 68 -7.85 32.68 6.16
CA SER A 68 -8.25 33.79 5.30
C SER A 68 -9.03 34.83 6.09
N GLY A 69 -9.07 36.05 5.55
CA GLY A 69 -9.90 37.12 6.08
C GLY A 69 -9.37 37.76 7.37
N SER A 70 -10.10 38.77 7.85
CA SER A 70 -9.76 39.50 9.07
C SER A 70 -10.15 38.68 10.31
N GLN A 71 -9.19 38.43 11.21
CA GLN A 71 -9.35 37.59 12.41
C GLN A 71 -9.49 38.41 13.70
N GLY A 72 -9.90 39.67 13.55
CA GLY A 72 -9.99 40.65 14.64
C GLY A 72 -8.63 41.23 15.02
N ARG A 73 -8.63 42.18 15.96
CA ARG A 73 -7.41 42.85 16.44
C ARG A 73 -6.76 42.07 17.59
N GLN A 74 -6.36 40.83 17.33
CA GLN A 74 -5.71 39.97 18.32
C GLN A 74 -4.72 39.02 17.64
N TRP A 75 -3.71 38.60 18.39
CA TRP A 75 -2.77 37.57 17.97
C TRP A 75 -3.37 36.19 18.23
N HIS A 76 -3.15 35.29 17.28
CA HIS A 76 -3.59 33.90 17.36
C HIS A 76 -2.37 32.99 17.29
N GLN A 77 -2.36 31.95 18.12
CA GLN A 77 -1.24 31.01 18.22
C GLN A 77 -1.63 29.67 17.63
N VAL A 78 -0.74 29.12 16.80
CA VAL A 78 -0.93 27.85 16.10
C VAL A 78 0.20 26.89 16.49
N GLU A 79 -0.16 25.62 16.65
CA GLU A 79 0.77 24.50 16.82
C GLU A 79 0.68 23.60 15.59
N LEU A 80 1.83 23.19 15.07
CA LEU A 80 1.97 22.26 13.97
C LEU A 80 2.79 21.06 14.43
N ALA A 81 2.20 19.88 14.32
CA ALA A 81 2.87 18.62 14.55
C ALA A 81 3.39 18.07 13.22
N VAL A 82 4.72 18.12 13.04
CA VAL A 82 5.40 17.55 11.87
C VAL A 82 6.06 16.24 12.30
N SER A 83 5.67 15.15 11.65
CA SER A 83 6.15 13.79 11.99
C SER A 83 7.18 13.29 10.95
N THR A 84 8.06 14.20 10.55
CA THR A 84 9.19 13.94 9.65
C THR A 84 10.47 13.97 10.46
N PHE A 85 11.20 12.85 10.47
CA PHE A 85 12.38 12.67 11.29
C PHE A 85 13.59 12.29 10.44
N TRP A 86 14.79 12.50 10.97
CA TRP A 86 16.04 12.03 10.37
C TRP A 86 15.94 10.53 9.98
N PRO A 87 16.45 10.11 8.81
CA PRO A 87 17.31 10.84 7.88
C PRO A 87 16.59 11.77 6.89
N SER A 88 15.26 11.88 6.97
CA SER A 88 14.53 12.88 6.17
C SER A 88 14.70 14.28 6.77
N GLU A 89 14.69 15.29 5.91
CA GLU A 89 14.65 16.70 6.29
C GLU A 89 13.39 17.37 5.74
N TYR A 90 12.86 18.38 6.42
CA TYR A 90 11.72 19.15 5.95
C TYR A 90 11.92 20.65 6.11
N GLN A 91 11.23 21.44 5.29
CA GLN A 91 11.28 22.88 5.28
C GLN A 91 9.87 23.45 5.46
N VAL A 92 9.71 24.35 6.43
CA VAL A 92 8.47 25.09 6.65
C VAL A 92 8.47 26.34 5.78
N ILE A 93 7.39 26.56 5.05
CA ILE A 93 7.22 27.71 4.16
C ILE A 93 5.92 28.42 4.52
N PHE A 94 6.02 29.68 4.93
CA PHE A 94 4.87 30.56 5.11
C PHE A 94 4.64 31.36 3.82
N GLU A 95 3.43 31.33 3.29
CA GLU A 95 3.02 32.07 2.10
C GLU A 95 1.87 33.02 2.46
N ALA A 96 2.10 34.31 2.27
CA ALA A 96 1.06 35.33 2.40
C ALA A 96 0.60 35.74 0.99
N THR A 97 -0.70 35.64 0.72
CA THR A 97 -1.32 36.07 -0.54
C THR A 97 -2.21 37.27 -0.29
N VAL A 98 -1.99 38.36 -1.03
CA VAL A 98 -2.75 39.61 -0.87
C VAL A 98 -4.13 39.48 -1.51
N SER A 99 -5.18 39.93 -0.82
CA SER A 99 -6.55 39.93 -1.34
C SER A 99 -6.76 40.99 -2.45
N GLU A 100 -7.81 40.82 -3.24
CA GLU A 100 -8.25 41.83 -4.22
C GLU A 100 -8.69 43.16 -3.57
N GLU A 101 -9.14 43.08 -2.32
CA GLU A 101 -9.59 44.22 -1.52
C GLU A 101 -8.43 45.13 -1.08
N ARG A 102 -7.19 44.61 -1.07
CA ARG A 102 -5.95 45.39 -0.88
C ARG A 102 -5.99 46.26 0.37
N GLN A 103 -6.50 45.71 1.47
CA GLN A 103 -6.64 46.43 2.74
C GLN A 103 -6.27 45.58 3.94
N GLY A 104 -5.33 46.08 4.74
CA GLY A 104 -4.99 45.49 6.02
C GLY A 104 -3.59 44.89 6.07
N TYR A 105 -3.36 44.05 7.07
CA TYR A 105 -2.04 43.59 7.45
C TYR A 105 -2.05 42.10 7.74
N ILE A 106 -1.00 41.42 7.28
CA ILE A 106 -0.71 40.01 7.58
C ILE A 106 0.63 40.02 8.31
N ALA A 107 0.69 39.50 9.53
CA ALA A 107 1.91 39.46 10.32
C ALA A 107 2.14 38.11 10.99
N LEU A 108 3.40 37.80 11.22
CA LEU A 108 3.93 36.59 11.84
C LEU A 108 4.91 36.96 12.94
N ASP A 109 4.84 36.26 14.07
CA ASP A 109 5.73 36.44 15.22
C ASP A 109 5.96 35.11 15.96
N ASP A 110 6.94 35.08 16.86
CA ASP A 110 7.21 33.99 17.81
C ASP A 110 7.26 32.58 17.18
N ILE A 111 7.93 32.44 16.03
CA ILE A 111 8.14 31.14 15.38
C ILE A 111 9.19 30.36 16.18
N VAL A 112 8.78 29.28 16.84
CA VAL A 112 9.64 28.46 17.71
C VAL A 112 9.50 26.98 17.40
N LEU A 113 10.62 26.26 17.51
CA LEU A 113 10.67 24.80 17.49
C LEU A 113 10.85 24.30 18.93
N LEU A 114 9.94 23.43 19.34
CA LEU A 114 9.85 22.93 20.71
C LEU A 114 10.12 21.42 20.71
N ASN A 115 11.08 20.97 21.51
CA ASN A 115 11.48 19.55 21.57
C ASN A 115 10.56 18.74 22.51
N TYR A 116 9.25 18.91 22.35
CA TYR A 116 8.21 18.17 23.06
C TYR A 116 6.95 18.07 22.18
N PRO A 117 6.08 17.08 22.42
CA PRO A 117 4.85 16.94 21.65
C PRO A 117 3.91 18.11 21.87
N CYS A 118 3.31 18.60 20.78
CA CYS A 118 2.23 19.57 20.82
C CYS A 118 1.06 19.14 21.73
N TYR A 119 0.37 20.13 22.32
CA TYR A 119 -0.71 19.88 23.28
C TYR A 119 -2.09 19.94 22.62
N LYS A 120 -2.27 20.87 21.67
CA LYS A 120 -3.56 21.10 21.01
C LYS A 120 -3.80 20.15 19.86
N VAL A 121 -2.75 19.48 19.41
CA VAL A 121 -2.72 18.81 18.12
C VAL A 121 -2.10 17.39 18.26
N PRO A 122 -2.78 16.26 17.90
CA PRO A 122 -2.25 14.88 17.94
C PRO A 122 -1.07 14.51 17.00
N HIS A 123 -0.14 13.69 17.46
CA HIS A 123 0.99 13.23 16.64
C HIS A 123 0.70 11.91 15.93
N PHE A 124 0.95 11.81 14.62
CA PHE A 124 0.87 10.55 13.90
C PHE A 124 2.11 9.69 14.13
N SER A 125 1.88 8.41 14.39
CA SER A 125 2.93 7.40 14.46
C SER A 125 3.43 7.08 13.07
N ARG A 126 4.69 6.62 13.01
CA ARG A 126 5.31 6.21 11.76
C ARG A 126 4.52 5.09 11.07
N LEU A 127 4.02 5.37 9.86
CA LEU A 127 3.41 4.36 9.00
C LEU A 127 4.45 3.29 8.60
N GLY A 128 4.04 2.02 8.66
CA GLY A 128 4.81 0.90 8.15
C GLY A 128 4.75 0.79 6.62
N GLU A 129 5.68 0.03 6.05
CA GLU A 129 5.63 -0.32 4.62
C GLU A 129 4.52 -1.34 4.36
N VAL A 130 3.72 -1.12 3.31
CA VAL A 130 2.61 -2.00 2.92
C VAL A 130 2.83 -2.46 1.48
N GLU A 131 2.97 -3.77 1.27
CA GLU A 131 3.04 -4.39 -0.06
C GLU A 131 1.65 -4.92 -0.45
N VAL A 132 1.17 -4.55 -1.64
CA VAL A 132 -0.11 -5.02 -2.19
C VAL A 132 0.06 -5.57 -3.60
N ASN A 133 -0.77 -6.55 -3.96
CA ASN A 133 -0.78 -7.10 -5.31
C ASN A 133 -1.54 -6.19 -6.28
N ALA A 134 -1.25 -6.31 -7.58
CA ALA A 134 -1.91 -5.54 -8.63
C ALA A 134 -3.44 -5.75 -8.59
N GLY A 135 -4.21 -4.66 -8.67
CA GLY A 135 -5.68 -4.71 -8.73
C GLY A 135 -6.36 -4.96 -7.39
N GLN A 136 -5.63 -4.94 -6.27
CA GLN A 136 -6.19 -4.99 -4.92
C GLN A 136 -6.23 -3.61 -4.26
N ASN A 137 -7.17 -3.43 -3.34
CA ASN A 137 -7.25 -2.23 -2.52
C ASN A 137 -6.16 -2.25 -1.44
N ALA A 138 -5.38 -1.17 -1.33
CA ALA A 138 -4.49 -0.96 -0.20
C ALA A 138 -5.26 -0.35 0.98
N SER A 139 -4.99 -0.84 2.20
CA SER A 139 -5.52 -0.25 3.43
C SER A 139 -4.37 0.26 4.28
N PHE A 140 -4.52 1.48 4.82
CA PHE A 140 -3.49 2.14 5.61
C PHE A 140 -4.00 2.35 7.04
N GLN A 141 -3.20 1.96 8.03
CA GLN A 141 -3.51 2.19 9.44
C GLN A 141 -2.72 3.40 9.95
N CYS A 142 -3.36 4.57 9.94
CA CYS A 142 -2.79 5.77 10.53
C CYS A 142 -3.08 5.79 12.04
N VAL A 143 -2.06 5.60 12.88
CA VAL A 143 -2.21 5.65 14.36
C VAL A 143 -1.80 7.03 14.85
N ALA A 144 -2.67 7.71 15.60
CA ALA A 144 -2.39 9.04 16.16
C ALA A 144 -2.42 9.03 17.70
N THR A 145 -1.57 9.84 18.32
CA THR A 145 -1.48 10.03 19.78
C THR A 145 -1.84 11.47 20.12
N GLY A 146 -2.94 11.69 20.82
CA GLY A 146 -3.37 13.01 21.29
C GLY A 146 -4.89 13.14 21.33
N LYS A 147 -5.38 14.35 21.63
CA LYS A 147 -6.82 14.65 21.64
C LYS A 147 -7.26 15.11 20.26
N VAL A 148 -8.13 14.33 19.62
CA VAL A 148 -8.77 14.70 18.35
C VAL A 148 -10.05 15.48 18.65
N SER A 149 -10.30 16.58 17.94
CA SER A 149 -11.61 17.23 17.95
C SER A 149 -12.48 16.61 16.83
N GLU A 150 -13.76 16.34 17.10
CA GLU A 150 -14.69 15.75 16.12
C GLU A 150 -14.94 16.66 14.88
N ALA A 151 -14.50 17.92 14.94
CA ALA A 151 -14.72 18.92 13.90
C ALA A 151 -13.62 18.94 12.81
N GLU A 152 -12.52 18.19 12.96
CA GLU A 152 -11.38 18.21 12.03
C GLU A 152 -11.40 17.04 11.04
N PRO A 153 -11.44 17.29 9.71
CA PRO A 153 -11.49 16.24 8.70
C PRO A 153 -10.11 15.63 8.43
N PHE A 154 -9.97 14.32 8.63
CA PHE A 154 -8.79 13.53 8.24
C PHE A 154 -8.70 13.40 6.71
N LEU A 155 -7.54 13.71 6.15
CA LEU A 155 -7.30 13.64 4.71
C LEU A 155 -6.07 12.78 4.42
N LEU A 156 -6.20 11.89 3.44
CA LEU A 156 -5.07 11.16 2.87
C LEU A 156 -4.59 11.95 1.65
N GLU A 157 -3.40 12.52 1.71
CA GLU A 157 -2.81 13.25 0.61
C GLU A 157 -1.90 12.33 -0.20
N VAL A 158 -2.07 12.31 -1.52
CA VAL A 158 -1.24 11.52 -2.44
C VAL A 158 -0.49 12.48 -3.35
N SER A 159 0.84 12.50 -3.27
CA SER A 159 1.70 13.35 -4.08
C SER A 159 2.50 12.54 -5.10
N ASP A 160 2.40 12.90 -6.37
CA ASP A 160 3.10 12.26 -7.49
C ASP A 160 4.54 12.80 -7.59
N TYR A 161 5.55 11.94 -7.36
CA TYR A 161 6.95 12.30 -7.52
C TYR A 161 7.43 11.87 -8.90
N SER A 162 8.02 12.81 -9.67
CA SER A 162 8.50 12.61 -11.03
C SER A 162 9.71 11.66 -11.10
N GLY A 163 9.43 10.36 -10.95
CA GLY A 163 10.41 9.27 -10.99
C GLY A 163 9.83 7.87 -10.80
N CYS A 164 8.49 7.70 -10.83
CA CYS A 164 7.71 6.55 -10.34
C CYS A 164 7.77 6.37 -8.82
N ARG A 165 6.79 6.95 -8.10
CA ARG A 165 6.22 6.47 -6.82
C ARG A 165 5.13 7.43 -6.36
N ASP A 166 3.90 6.94 -6.26
CA ASP A 166 2.84 7.63 -5.52
C ASP A 166 3.25 7.69 -4.03
N GLY A 167 3.56 8.89 -3.53
CA GLY A 167 3.74 9.12 -2.10
C GLY A 167 2.38 9.27 -1.44
N VAL A 168 2.08 8.48 -0.42
CA VAL A 168 0.81 8.55 0.33
C VAL A 168 1.11 9.04 1.75
N ALA A 169 0.56 10.17 2.13
CA ALA A 169 0.70 10.79 3.45
C ALA A 169 -0.65 10.83 4.16
N CYS A 170 -0.72 10.34 5.40
CA CYS A 170 -1.89 10.60 6.27
C CYS A 170 -1.72 12.00 6.88
N GLY A 171 -2.71 12.86 6.70
CA GLY A 171 -2.69 14.22 7.23
C GLY A 171 -4.03 14.65 7.81
N LEU A 172 -3.98 15.76 8.51
CA LEU A 172 -5.10 16.61 8.91
C LEU A 172 -4.65 18.04 8.54
N VAL A 173 -5.57 19.01 8.44
CA VAL A 173 -5.23 20.42 8.09
C VAL A 173 -4.40 21.14 9.17
N SER A 174 -3.80 20.42 10.12
CA SER A 174 -2.86 20.95 11.13
C SER A 174 -1.72 19.96 11.42
N PHE A 175 -1.61 18.90 10.62
CA PHE A 175 -0.73 17.75 10.86
C PHE A 175 -0.16 17.22 9.57
N VAL A 176 1.16 17.04 9.56
CA VAL A 176 1.87 16.58 8.38
C VAL A 176 2.75 15.42 8.76
N PHE A 177 2.50 14.28 8.14
CA PHE A 177 3.35 13.11 8.23
C PHE A 177 4.04 12.90 6.88
N ASP A 178 5.37 12.92 6.84
CA ASP A 178 6.10 12.47 5.66
C ASP A 178 6.65 11.06 5.86
N ARG A 179 6.14 10.15 5.04
CA ARG A 179 6.99 9.13 4.43
C ARG A 179 6.67 8.99 2.96
N VAL A 180 7.71 9.11 2.15
CA VAL A 180 7.79 8.48 0.84
C VAL A 180 7.65 6.97 1.04
N LEU A 181 6.58 6.39 0.49
CA LEU A 181 6.56 4.97 0.17
C LEU A 181 7.73 4.71 -0.76
N THR A 182 8.76 4.03 -0.27
CA THR A 182 9.69 3.39 -1.16
C THR A 182 9.02 2.15 -1.77
N VAL A 183 8.12 2.32 -2.76
CA VAL A 183 7.65 1.21 -3.63
C VAL A 183 8.86 0.66 -4.37
N SER A 184 9.66 -0.22 -3.76
CA SER A 184 10.87 -0.87 -4.32
C SER A 184 10.92 -0.74 -5.86
N PRO A 185 11.93 -0.04 -6.41
CA PRO A 185 11.91 0.64 -7.73
C PRO A 185 11.04 -0.13 -8.71
N PRO A 186 10.03 0.48 -9.35
CA PRO A 186 8.80 -0.20 -9.76
C PRO A 186 9.11 -1.61 -10.19
N ARG A 187 9.08 -2.55 -9.24
CA ARG A 187 8.86 -3.90 -9.66
C ARG A 187 7.42 -3.82 -10.13
N PRO A 188 7.13 -4.23 -11.37
CA PRO A 188 5.75 -4.38 -11.79
C PRO A 188 5.00 -5.04 -10.63
N PRO A 189 3.81 -4.53 -10.25
CA PRO A 189 3.13 -4.96 -9.05
C PRO A 189 3.15 -6.49 -9.05
N PRO A 190 3.66 -7.13 -7.97
CA PRO A 190 4.16 -8.49 -8.05
C PRO A 190 3.11 -9.38 -8.68
N VAL A 191 3.44 -9.90 -9.87
CA VAL A 191 2.48 -10.62 -10.67
C VAL A 191 2.38 -12.04 -10.11
N PRO A 192 1.17 -12.51 -9.74
CA PRO A 192 1.00 -13.87 -9.23
C PRO A 192 1.58 -14.92 -10.19
N PRO A 193 2.34 -15.91 -9.67
CA PRO A 193 3.10 -16.83 -10.51
C PRO A 193 2.19 -17.78 -11.30
N THR A 194 2.38 -17.86 -12.61
CA THR A 194 1.64 -18.74 -13.52
C THR A 194 2.61 -19.60 -14.34
N PRO A 195 2.48 -20.94 -14.34
CA PRO A 195 3.32 -21.81 -15.17
C PRO A 195 3.16 -21.52 -16.67
N ILE A 196 4.29 -21.48 -17.41
CA ILE A 196 4.29 -21.24 -18.86
C ILE A 196 3.96 -22.52 -19.65
N ALA A 197 4.37 -23.66 -19.12
CA ALA A 197 4.23 -24.96 -19.77
C ALA A 197 3.25 -25.86 -18.99
N PRO A 198 2.54 -26.76 -19.68
CA PRO A 198 1.75 -27.78 -19.02
C PRO A 198 2.65 -28.78 -18.25
N PRO A 199 2.11 -29.46 -17.23
CA PRO A 199 2.83 -30.55 -16.59
C PRO A 199 3.09 -31.68 -17.60
N GLN A 200 4.23 -32.35 -17.46
CA GLN A 200 4.62 -33.44 -18.34
C GLN A 200 4.09 -34.78 -17.81
N LEU A 201 3.48 -35.57 -18.68
CA LEU A 201 3.12 -36.95 -18.35
C LEU A 201 4.37 -37.83 -18.38
N LEU A 202 4.66 -38.49 -17.26
CA LEU A 202 5.73 -39.50 -17.16
C LEU A 202 5.19 -40.91 -17.35
N ARG A 203 4.03 -41.22 -16.75
CA ARG A 203 3.43 -42.55 -16.83
C ARG A 203 1.92 -42.49 -16.65
N ALA A 204 1.19 -43.24 -17.48
CA ALA A 204 -0.23 -43.48 -17.32
C ALA A 204 -0.51 -44.92 -16.86
N GLY A 205 -1.35 -45.06 -15.84
CA GLY A 205 -1.95 -46.30 -15.38
C GLY A 205 -3.47 -46.27 -15.52
N PRO A 206 -4.17 -47.34 -15.10
CA PRO A 206 -5.62 -47.40 -15.17
C PRO A 206 -6.32 -46.46 -14.18
N THR A 207 -5.71 -46.21 -13.01
CA THR A 207 -6.30 -45.38 -11.95
C THR A 207 -5.36 -44.28 -11.44
N TYR A 208 -4.31 -44.00 -12.20
CA TYR A 208 -3.31 -43.00 -11.83
C TYR A 208 -2.58 -42.41 -13.03
N LEU A 209 -2.09 -41.19 -12.85
CA LEU A 209 -1.18 -40.50 -13.76
C LEU A 209 0.03 -40.00 -12.94
N ILE A 210 1.24 -40.29 -13.40
CA ILE A 210 2.46 -39.73 -12.81
C ILE A 210 2.87 -38.55 -13.68
N ILE A 211 2.94 -37.37 -13.07
CA ILE A 211 3.22 -36.11 -13.74
C ILE A 211 4.44 -35.43 -13.14
N GLN A 212 5.10 -34.62 -13.96
CA GLN A 212 6.11 -33.66 -13.53
C GLN A 212 5.55 -32.24 -13.71
N LEU A 213 5.58 -31.42 -12.65
CA LEU A 213 4.83 -30.16 -12.64
C LEU A 213 5.37 -29.06 -13.59
N ASN A 214 6.61 -29.16 -14.10
CA ASN A 214 7.23 -28.16 -14.99
C ASN A 214 7.20 -26.70 -14.48
N THR A 215 7.42 -26.50 -13.18
CA THR A 215 7.35 -25.17 -12.53
C THR A 215 8.67 -24.39 -12.56
N ASN A 216 9.58 -24.72 -13.48
CA ASN A 216 10.88 -24.06 -13.61
C ASN A 216 10.79 -22.78 -14.46
N SER A 217 9.74 -22.65 -15.26
CA SER A 217 9.47 -21.50 -16.12
C SER A 217 8.07 -20.98 -15.82
N ILE A 218 8.01 -19.81 -15.20
CA ILE A 218 6.79 -19.16 -14.74
C ILE A 218 6.74 -17.73 -15.28
N VAL A 219 5.54 -17.22 -15.54
CA VAL A 219 5.28 -15.78 -15.69
C VAL A 219 4.91 -15.23 -14.32
N GLY A 220 5.43 -14.06 -13.99
CA GLY A 220 5.20 -13.36 -12.74
C GLY A 220 6.41 -13.38 -11.80
N ASP A 221 6.23 -12.86 -10.58
CA ASP A 221 7.32 -12.48 -9.68
C ASP A 221 7.25 -13.11 -8.29
N GLY A 222 8.42 -13.24 -7.66
CA GLY A 222 8.58 -13.58 -6.24
C GLY A 222 8.70 -15.08 -5.94
N PRO A 223 8.98 -15.43 -4.67
CA PRO A 223 9.17 -16.82 -4.26
C PRO A 223 7.84 -17.58 -4.24
N VAL A 224 7.82 -18.76 -4.86
CA VAL A 224 6.69 -19.70 -4.78
C VAL A 224 6.71 -20.41 -3.42
N ILE A 225 5.70 -20.14 -2.59
CA ILE A 225 5.56 -20.75 -1.25
C ILE A 225 4.62 -21.95 -1.23
N ARG A 226 3.73 -22.07 -2.22
CA ARG A 226 2.77 -23.18 -2.32
C ARG A 226 2.64 -23.62 -3.77
N ARG A 227 2.51 -24.93 -3.96
CA ARG A 227 2.21 -25.56 -5.25
C ARG A 227 0.98 -26.42 -5.08
N GLU A 228 0.04 -26.28 -5.99
CA GLU A 228 -1.18 -27.08 -6.03
C GLU A 228 -1.38 -27.63 -7.44
N ILE A 229 -1.92 -28.83 -7.54
CA ILE A 229 -2.47 -29.33 -8.80
C ILE A 229 -3.98 -29.16 -8.76
N GLN A 230 -4.53 -28.78 -9.90
CA GLN A 230 -5.95 -28.69 -10.13
C GLN A 230 -6.28 -29.67 -11.24
N TYR A 231 -7.13 -30.67 -10.95
CA TYR A 231 -7.53 -31.65 -11.96
C TYR A 231 -9.03 -31.88 -12.00
N ARG A 232 -9.51 -32.23 -13.20
CA ARG A 232 -10.89 -32.63 -13.45
C ARG A 232 -10.98 -33.60 -14.60
N ALA A 233 -11.97 -34.48 -14.59
CA ALA A 233 -12.34 -35.23 -15.79
C ALA A 233 -12.84 -34.25 -16.86
N SER A 234 -12.49 -34.44 -18.14
CA SER A 234 -12.90 -33.55 -19.24
C SER A 234 -14.42 -33.43 -19.39
N GLN A 235 -15.17 -34.44 -18.94
CA GLN A 235 -16.63 -34.48 -18.96
C GLN A 235 -17.26 -33.89 -17.68
N SER A 236 -16.46 -33.64 -16.63
CA SER A 236 -16.92 -33.13 -15.34
C SER A 236 -16.71 -31.62 -15.22
N MET A 237 -17.63 -30.94 -14.56
CA MET A 237 -17.47 -29.54 -14.15
C MET A 237 -16.75 -29.42 -12.80
N TRP A 238 -16.72 -30.49 -12.00
CA TRP A 238 -16.09 -30.49 -10.69
C TRP A 238 -14.58 -30.59 -10.81
N THR A 239 -13.91 -29.78 -10.01
CA THR A 239 -12.46 -29.64 -10.03
C THR A 239 -11.91 -29.90 -8.65
N GLU A 240 -10.91 -30.76 -8.56
CA GLU A 240 -10.22 -31.09 -7.32
C GLU A 240 -8.89 -30.35 -7.25
N THR A 241 -8.53 -29.85 -6.06
CA THR A 241 -7.28 -29.13 -5.82
C THR A 241 -6.50 -29.78 -4.70
N HIS A 242 -5.23 -30.10 -4.96
CA HIS A 242 -4.37 -30.78 -4.00
C HIS A 242 -3.02 -30.08 -3.89
N GLY A 243 -2.57 -29.85 -2.65
CA GLY A 243 -1.23 -29.36 -2.36
C GLY A 243 -0.15 -30.39 -2.67
N VAL A 244 0.96 -29.94 -3.26
CA VAL A 244 2.04 -30.79 -3.75
C VAL A 244 3.39 -30.30 -3.24
N SER A 245 4.17 -31.19 -2.64
CA SER A 245 5.50 -30.88 -2.10
C SER A 245 6.65 -31.26 -3.05
N SER A 246 6.44 -32.21 -3.96
CA SER A 246 7.44 -32.74 -4.90
C SER A 246 7.16 -32.28 -6.34
N LEU A 247 8.23 -32.13 -7.15
CA LEU A 247 8.16 -31.83 -8.59
C LEU A 247 7.59 -32.98 -9.41
N THR A 248 7.65 -34.20 -8.89
CA THR A 248 7.02 -35.39 -9.46
C THR A 248 5.91 -35.83 -8.52
N TYR A 249 4.69 -35.92 -9.05
CA TYR A 249 3.52 -36.27 -8.28
C TYR A 249 2.70 -37.35 -8.97
N LYS A 250 2.18 -38.28 -8.18
CA LYS A 250 1.24 -39.30 -8.63
C LYS A 250 -0.16 -38.81 -8.33
N VAL A 251 -0.92 -38.47 -9.36
CA VAL A 251 -2.37 -38.30 -9.27
C VAL A 251 -3.00 -39.68 -9.27
N TRP A 252 -3.87 -39.98 -8.30
CA TRP A 252 -4.37 -41.32 -7.99
C TRP A 252 -5.88 -41.25 -7.72
N HIS A 253 -6.52 -42.42 -7.60
CA HIS A 253 -7.98 -42.54 -7.54
C HIS A 253 -8.72 -42.00 -8.77
N LEU A 254 -8.08 -42.11 -9.93
CA LEU A 254 -8.70 -41.74 -11.20
C LEU A 254 -9.53 -42.90 -11.75
N GLU A 255 -10.53 -42.57 -12.55
CA GLU A 255 -11.33 -43.55 -13.28
C GLU A 255 -10.55 -44.09 -14.50
N PRO A 256 -10.67 -45.37 -14.83
CA PRO A 256 -10.10 -45.95 -16.04
C PRO A 256 -10.75 -45.43 -17.33
N ASP A 257 -9.96 -45.33 -18.39
CA ASP A 257 -10.38 -44.80 -19.71
C ASP A 257 -11.09 -43.43 -19.65
N THR A 258 -10.66 -42.59 -18.72
CA THR A 258 -11.20 -41.25 -18.52
C THR A 258 -10.14 -40.22 -18.89
N GLU A 259 -10.53 -39.23 -19.68
CA GLU A 259 -9.68 -38.09 -20.02
C GLU A 259 -9.73 -37.06 -18.89
N TYR A 260 -8.56 -36.64 -18.42
CA TYR A 260 -8.38 -35.65 -17.38
C TYR A 260 -7.62 -34.44 -17.90
N ARG A 261 -8.02 -33.27 -17.39
CA ARG A 261 -7.31 -32.00 -17.54
C ARG A 261 -6.64 -31.66 -16.23
N ILE A 262 -5.33 -31.47 -16.26
CA ILE A 262 -4.52 -31.20 -15.06
C ILE A 262 -3.73 -29.92 -15.26
N SER A 263 -4.01 -28.90 -14.45
CA SER A 263 -3.29 -27.63 -14.40
C SER A 263 -2.52 -27.51 -13.08
N VAL A 264 -1.48 -26.69 -13.07
CA VAL A 264 -0.72 -26.37 -11.87
C VAL A 264 -1.05 -24.94 -11.44
N LEU A 265 -1.31 -24.74 -10.15
CA LEU A 265 -1.43 -23.43 -9.52
C LEU A 265 -0.24 -23.19 -8.61
N LEU A 266 0.26 -21.96 -8.64
CA LEU A 266 1.37 -21.51 -7.81
C LEU A 266 0.90 -20.33 -6.96
N THR A 267 1.36 -20.29 -5.72
CA THR A 267 1.03 -19.20 -4.79
C THR A 267 2.30 -18.55 -4.27
N ARG A 268 2.35 -17.23 -4.36
CA ARG A 268 3.33 -16.37 -3.67
C ARG A 268 2.75 -15.83 -2.35
N PRO A 269 3.58 -15.29 -1.43
CA PRO A 269 3.08 -14.65 -0.21
C PRO A 269 2.11 -13.50 -0.48
N GLY A 270 1.17 -13.28 0.45
CA GLY A 270 0.19 -12.19 0.41
C GLY A 270 -1.18 -12.60 -0.13
N ASP A 271 -2.21 -11.83 0.23
CA ASP A 271 -3.60 -12.09 -0.20
C ASP A 271 -3.72 -11.96 -1.72
N GLY A 272 -4.36 -12.92 -2.38
CA GLY A 272 -4.42 -12.94 -3.86
C GLY A 272 -3.10 -13.32 -4.54
N GLY A 273 -2.12 -13.84 -3.81
CA GLY A 273 -0.85 -14.33 -4.36
C GLY A 273 -0.97 -15.61 -5.21
N THR A 274 -2.15 -16.23 -5.31
CA THR A 274 -2.37 -17.39 -6.19
C THR A 274 -2.57 -16.95 -7.63
N GLY A 275 -1.67 -17.39 -8.52
CA GLY A 275 -1.76 -17.08 -9.95
C GLY A 275 -2.82 -17.88 -10.68
N ALA A 276 -3.03 -17.53 -11.95
CA ALA A 276 -3.93 -18.27 -12.82
C ALA A 276 -3.44 -19.73 -12.99
N PRO A 277 -4.34 -20.69 -13.23
CA PRO A 277 -3.93 -22.05 -13.58
C PRO A 277 -3.09 -22.03 -14.86
N GLY A 278 -1.95 -22.74 -14.85
CA GLY A 278 -1.13 -22.92 -16.06
C GLY A 278 -1.84 -23.75 -17.14
N PRO A 279 -1.27 -23.84 -18.35
CA PRO A 279 -1.82 -24.66 -19.43
C PRO A 279 -2.09 -26.10 -18.96
N PRO A 280 -3.25 -26.69 -19.27
CA PRO A 280 -3.58 -28.02 -18.79
C PRO A 280 -2.82 -29.10 -19.57
N LEU A 281 -2.32 -30.11 -18.86
CA LEU A 281 -2.06 -31.42 -19.44
C LEU A 281 -3.40 -32.10 -19.69
N VAL A 282 -3.65 -32.51 -20.92
CA VAL A 282 -4.78 -33.38 -21.27
C VAL A 282 -4.26 -34.78 -21.47
N SER A 283 -4.71 -35.72 -20.64
CA SER A 283 -4.26 -37.11 -20.74
C SER A 283 -5.36 -38.07 -20.31
N ARG A 284 -5.31 -39.29 -20.85
CA ARG A 284 -6.29 -40.33 -20.60
C ARG A 284 -5.64 -41.45 -19.80
N THR A 285 -6.33 -41.91 -18.76
CA THR A 285 -5.95 -43.11 -18.01
C THR A 285 -6.08 -44.35 -18.91
N LYS A 286 -5.29 -45.38 -18.63
CA LYS A 286 -5.39 -46.62 -19.39
C LYS A 286 -6.71 -47.33 -19.08
N CYS A 287 -7.15 -48.22 -19.97
CA CYS A 287 -8.21 -49.16 -19.62
C CYS A 287 -7.76 -50.01 -18.41
N ALA A 288 -8.68 -50.33 -17.52
CA ALA A 288 -8.46 -51.38 -16.55
C ALA A 288 -8.33 -52.69 -17.33
N GLY A 289 -7.12 -53.27 -17.35
CA GLY A 289 -6.95 -54.58 -17.94
C GLY A 289 -7.73 -55.59 -17.12
N GLU A 290 -8.54 -56.43 -17.77
CA GLU A 290 -8.90 -57.73 -17.21
C GLU A 290 -7.58 -58.42 -16.87
N SER A 291 -7.36 -58.66 -15.58
CA SER A 291 -6.31 -59.54 -15.13
C SER A 291 -6.49 -60.86 -15.86
N ARG A 292 -5.60 -61.17 -16.81
CA ARG A 292 -5.39 -62.55 -17.27
C ARG A 292 -5.03 -63.34 -16.02
N LEU A 293 -6.01 -64.02 -15.44
CA LEU A 293 -5.78 -65.09 -14.47
C LEU A 293 -4.88 -66.11 -15.17
N SER A 294 -3.61 -66.14 -14.80
CA SER A 294 -2.77 -67.31 -15.03
C SER A 294 -3.36 -68.46 -14.21
N PRO A 295 -3.67 -69.63 -14.80
CA PRO A 295 -4.03 -70.81 -14.02
C PRO A 295 -2.77 -71.32 -13.31
N LEU A 296 -2.96 -71.97 -12.15
CA LEU A 296 -1.99 -72.37 -11.11
C LEU A 296 -1.90 -71.29 -10.00
N THR A 297 -2.45 -71.45 -8.81
CA THR A 297 -2.57 -72.63 -7.96
C THR A 297 -3.79 -72.48 -7.05
N GLN A 298 -4.63 -73.51 -7.02
CA GLN A 298 -5.65 -73.69 -6.00
C GLN A 298 -4.94 -74.14 -4.71
N ILE A 299 -4.81 -73.23 -3.74
CA ILE A 299 -4.50 -73.60 -2.36
C ILE A 299 -5.59 -72.97 -1.51
N ALA A 300 -6.42 -73.84 -0.96
CA ALA A 300 -7.41 -73.53 0.05
C ALA A 300 -6.70 -73.08 1.33
N GLU A 301 -7.12 -71.96 1.91
CA GLU A 301 -7.08 -71.79 3.35
C GLU A 301 -8.42 -71.22 3.81
N SER A 302 -9.15 -72.11 4.47
CA SER A 302 -10.29 -71.86 5.34
C SER A 302 -9.93 -70.87 6.45
N LEU A 303 -10.69 -69.78 6.56
CA LEU A 303 -10.76 -69.01 7.81
C LEU A 303 -12.17 -69.14 8.39
N VAL A 304 -12.22 -69.85 9.51
CA VAL A 304 -13.36 -70.05 10.40
C VAL A 304 -13.72 -68.70 11.03
N ILE A 305 -14.98 -68.27 10.90
CA ILE A 305 -15.55 -67.22 11.74
C ILE A 305 -16.15 -67.92 12.96
N SER A 306 -15.55 -67.69 14.12
CA SER A 306 -16.13 -68.05 15.41
C SER A 306 -17.00 -66.90 15.92
N LEU A 307 -18.31 -67.14 16.01
CA LEU A 307 -19.19 -66.64 17.07
C LEU A 307 -20.01 -67.84 17.56
#